data_AF-A0A354SG63-F1
#
_entry.id   AF-A0A354SG63-F1
#
_cell.length_a   1.000
_cell.length_b   1.000
_cell.length_c   1.000
_cell.angle_alpha   90.00
_cell.angle_beta   90.00
_cell.angle_gamma   90.00
#
_symmetry.space_group_name_H-M   'P 1'
#
loop_
_entity.id
_entity.type
_entity.pdbx_description
1 polymer ?
#
loop_
_entity_poly.entity_id
_entity_poly.type
_entity_poly.pdbx_seq_one_letter_code
_entity_poly.pdbx_strand_id
1 'polypeptide(L)'
;MHHHYVERDTRRIKTEQFYGDQAVQFLYSRIREQSSWLFRRLTTARISRVLGHMNYDGILAKRMNNYLDIHQQLNINPGECLDAPEKLNSLRRIFERKIRYGVCRPMPNDPCAVVSPADSRMLLGSFQEESGMFIKDKFFDYEEMFGVNKRTWLSAFRDGDFAVFRLTPEKYHYNHTPVAGKIIDFYQIPGVYHACNPHAVISVVTPYSKNKRVVTIVDTDVEGGTKAGLVAMIEVVALMIGDIAQCYSEKQYESPVSVGTGMFVKKGVPKSLFRPGSSTVVLIFQKDRVHFADDIAANMFYPDVESIFSRGFGKPLIETEVKVRSFIASSLVILNK
;
A
#
# COMPACT_ATOMS: atom_id res chain seq x y z
N MET A 1 5.73 -5.08 -22.45
CA MET A 1 5.93 -3.64 -22.15
C MET A 1 6.55 -3.56 -20.77
N HIS A 2 7.59 -2.74 -20.59
CA HIS A 2 8.29 -2.61 -19.31
C HIS A 2 7.60 -1.54 -18.45
N HIS A 3 7.55 -1.78 -17.15
CA HIS A 3 7.06 -0.82 -16.17
C HIS A 3 8.26 -0.28 -15.39
N HIS A 4 8.56 1.01 -15.55
CA HIS A 4 9.68 1.64 -14.88
C HIS A 4 9.25 2.41 -13.63
N TYR A 5 10.13 2.42 -12.62
CA TYR A 5 10.02 3.21 -11.40
C TYR A 5 11.39 3.77 -11.01
N VAL A 6 11.42 4.79 -10.14
CA VAL A 6 12.65 5.39 -9.61
C VAL A 6 13.00 4.78 -8.25
N GLU A 7 14.18 4.18 -8.11
CA GLU A 7 14.75 3.78 -6.82
C GLU A 7 15.26 5.04 -6.10
N ARG A 8 14.54 5.51 -5.06
CA ARG A 8 14.77 6.83 -4.46
C ARG A 8 16.19 7.06 -3.95
N ASP A 9 16.75 6.08 -3.23
CA ASP A 9 18.07 6.20 -2.58
C ASP A 9 19.20 6.38 -3.60
N THR A 10 19.09 5.73 -4.77
CA THR A 10 20.14 5.71 -5.80
C THR A 10 19.80 6.62 -6.99
N ARG A 11 18.56 7.09 -7.07
CA ARG A 11 17.95 7.78 -8.22
C ARG A 11 18.03 7.00 -9.53
N ARG A 12 18.20 5.67 -9.44
CA ARG A 12 18.26 4.81 -10.64
C ARG A 12 16.87 4.44 -11.10
N ILE A 13 16.68 4.46 -12.41
CA ILE A 13 15.49 3.88 -13.04
C ILE A 13 15.62 2.36 -13.00
N LYS A 14 14.57 1.69 -12.56
CA LYS A 14 14.49 0.24 -12.48
C LYS A 14 13.28 -0.25 -13.25
N THR A 15 13.37 -1.46 -13.77
CA THR A 15 12.24 -2.15 -14.38
C THR A 15 11.61 -3.08 -13.33
N GLU A 16 10.30 -2.96 -13.13
CA GLU A 16 9.57 -3.90 -12.28
C GLU A 16 9.48 -5.27 -12.95
N GLN A 17 9.76 -6.30 -12.15
CA GLN A 17 9.49 -7.68 -12.51
C GLN A 17 8.15 -8.08 -11.90
N PHE A 18 7.14 -8.33 -12.72
CA PHE A 18 5.83 -8.74 -12.24
C PHE A 18 5.82 -10.24 -11.94
N TYR A 19 5.94 -10.60 -10.67
CA TYR A 19 5.84 -11.99 -10.23
C TYR A 19 4.41 -12.52 -10.35
N GLY A 20 4.21 -13.65 -11.04
CA GLY A 20 2.90 -14.25 -11.24
C GLY A 20 2.00 -13.54 -12.25
N ASP A 21 2.53 -12.58 -13.02
CA ASP A 21 1.76 -11.75 -13.94
C ASP A 21 1.10 -12.55 -15.05
N GLN A 22 1.70 -13.64 -15.53
CA GLN A 22 1.06 -14.49 -16.53
C GLN A 22 -0.25 -15.10 -16.00
N ALA A 23 -0.30 -15.49 -14.72
CA ALA A 23 -1.52 -16.01 -14.11
C ALA A 23 -2.55 -14.90 -13.85
N VAL A 24 -2.09 -13.71 -13.43
CA VAL A 24 -2.96 -12.54 -13.24
C VAL A 24 -3.52 -12.07 -14.59
N GLN A 25 -2.67 -11.82 -15.59
CA GLN A 25 -3.06 -11.48 -16.95
C GLN A 25 -3.97 -12.55 -17.56
N PHE A 26 -3.68 -13.84 -17.41
CA PHE A 26 -4.57 -14.91 -17.87
C PHE A 26 -5.96 -14.85 -17.21
N LEU A 27 -6.01 -14.65 -15.88
CA LEU A 27 -7.24 -14.49 -15.13
C LEU A 27 -8.04 -13.25 -15.61
N TYR A 28 -7.33 -12.17 -15.97
CA TYR A 28 -7.93 -10.90 -16.35
C TYR A 28 -8.21 -10.73 -17.85
N SER A 29 -7.52 -11.44 -18.75
CA SER A 29 -7.72 -11.38 -20.20
C SER A 29 -8.73 -12.44 -20.65
N ARG A 30 -8.45 -13.72 -20.39
CA ARG A 30 -9.27 -14.85 -20.87
C ARG A 30 -10.63 -14.94 -20.21
N ILE A 31 -10.69 -14.72 -18.89
CA ILE A 31 -11.95 -14.88 -18.13
C ILE A 31 -12.86 -13.66 -18.34
N ARG A 32 -12.26 -12.47 -18.52
CA ARG A 32 -13.01 -11.26 -18.89
C ARG A 32 -13.62 -11.37 -20.28
N GLU A 33 -12.87 -11.92 -21.25
CA GLU A 33 -13.35 -12.12 -22.63
C GLU A 33 -14.38 -13.25 -22.75
N GLN A 34 -14.24 -14.33 -21.98
CA GLN A 34 -15.13 -15.49 -22.10
C GLN A 34 -16.40 -15.39 -21.24
N SER A 35 -16.41 -14.67 -20.11
CA SER A 35 -17.66 -14.35 -19.38
C SER A 35 -17.48 -13.49 -18.12
N SER A 36 -18.22 -12.38 -18.05
CA SER A 36 -18.30 -11.49 -16.87
C SER A 36 -18.80 -12.17 -15.58
N TRP A 37 -19.50 -13.30 -15.69
CA TRP A 37 -20.02 -14.04 -14.52
C TRP A 37 -18.94 -14.93 -13.86
N LEU A 38 -18.08 -15.61 -14.65
CA LEU A 38 -16.97 -16.41 -14.12
C LEU A 38 -15.95 -15.52 -13.40
N PHE A 39 -15.63 -14.39 -14.01
CA PHE A 39 -14.75 -13.39 -13.41
C PHE A 39 -15.29 -12.85 -12.08
N ARG A 40 -16.58 -12.50 -12.02
CA ARG A 40 -17.25 -12.09 -10.76
C ARG A 40 -17.24 -13.19 -9.70
N ARG A 41 -17.34 -14.46 -10.10
CA ARG A 41 -17.30 -15.60 -9.17
C ARG A 41 -15.88 -15.84 -8.63
N LEU A 42 -14.85 -15.77 -9.46
CA LEU A 42 -13.45 -15.98 -9.06
C LEU A 42 -12.88 -14.85 -8.18
N THR A 43 -13.40 -13.63 -8.33
CA THR A 43 -13.03 -12.46 -7.52
C THR A 43 -13.80 -12.38 -6.19
N THR A 44 -14.65 -13.37 -5.87
CA THR A 44 -15.33 -13.44 -4.56
C THR A 44 -14.37 -13.83 -3.44
N ALA A 45 -14.66 -13.35 -2.22
CA ALA A 45 -13.87 -13.61 -1.02
C ALA A 45 -13.59 -15.11 -0.77
N ARG A 46 -14.58 -15.98 -1.03
CA ARG A 46 -14.47 -17.42 -0.74
C ARG A 46 -13.52 -18.11 -1.72
N ILE A 47 -13.68 -17.86 -3.01
CA ILE A 47 -12.88 -18.51 -4.04
C ILE A 47 -11.45 -17.96 -4.05
N SER A 48 -11.31 -16.64 -3.94
CA SER A 48 -10.02 -15.97 -3.81
C SER A 48 -9.20 -16.54 -2.64
N ARG A 49 -9.84 -16.80 -1.49
CA ARG A 49 -9.19 -17.41 -0.31
C ARG A 49 -8.75 -18.86 -0.55
N VAL A 50 -9.59 -19.68 -1.18
CA VAL A 50 -9.25 -21.07 -1.49
C VAL A 50 -8.06 -21.14 -2.46
N LEU A 51 -8.10 -20.36 -3.54
CA LEU A 51 -7.01 -20.28 -4.52
C LEU A 51 -5.72 -19.76 -3.86
N GLY A 52 -5.82 -18.73 -3.02
CA GLY A 52 -4.69 -18.22 -2.26
C GLY A 52 -4.10 -19.28 -1.33
N HIS A 53 -4.91 -20.01 -0.58
CA HIS A 53 -4.42 -21.07 0.31
C HIS A 53 -3.70 -22.19 -0.48
N MET A 54 -4.25 -22.61 -1.61
CA MET A 54 -3.59 -23.61 -2.48
C MET A 54 -2.23 -23.14 -3.01
N ASN A 55 -2.10 -21.86 -3.34
CA ASN A 55 -0.88 -21.29 -3.89
C ASN A 55 0.20 -21.00 -2.83
N TYR A 56 -0.20 -20.50 -1.66
CA TYR A 56 0.71 -20.05 -0.60
C TYR A 56 1.01 -21.12 0.47
N ASP A 57 0.09 -22.06 0.69
CA ASP A 57 0.17 -23.08 1.75
C ASP A 57 0.06 -24.53 1.22
N GLY A 58 -0.31 -24.72 -0.05
CA GLY A 58 -0.60 -26.03 -0.65
C GLY A 58 0.59 -26.71 -1.34
N ILE A 59 0.31 -27.84 -2.00
CA ILE A 59 1.29 -28.72 -2.67
C ILE A 59 2.06 -28.01 -3.81
N LEU A 60 1.47 -26.98 -4.42
CA LEU A 60 2.15 -26.13 -5.42
C LEU A 60 3.33 -25.35 -4.80
N ALA A 61 3.23 -24.92 -3.54
CA ALA A 61 4.35 -24.31 -2.81
C ALA A 61 5.47 -25.34 -2.52
N LYS A 62 5.13 -26.63 -2.41
CA LYS A 62 6.12 -27.74 -2.31
C LYS A 62 6.81 -28.07 -3.63
N ARG A 63 6.31 -27.59 -4.78
CA ARG A 63 6.93 -27.80 -6.10
C ARG A 63 8.06 -26.79 -6.38
N MET A 64 8.14 -25.71 -5.61
CA MET A 64 9.29 -24.79 -5.58
C MET A 64 10.32 -25.32 -4.59
N ASN A 65 11.05 -26.36 -5.01
CA ASN A 65 11.84 -27.22 -4.13
C ASN A 65 13.22 -26.65 -3.70
N ASN A 66 13.38 -25.32 -3.64
CA ASN A 66 14.54 -24.70 -3.01
C ASN A 66 14.15 -23.32 -2.49
N TYR A 67 13.99 -23.18 -1.17
CA TYR A 67 13.75 -21.88 -0.52
C TYR A 67 14.84 -20.85 -0.90
N LEU A 68 16.08 -21.31 -1.12
CA LEU A 68 17.19 -20.51 -1.64
C LEU A 68 16.87 -19.86 -2.99
N ASP A 69 16.21 -20.58 -3.90
CA ASP A 69 15.82 -20.07 -5.22
C ASP A 69 14.72 -19.01 -5.08
N ILE A 70 13.79 -19.15 -4.12
CA ILE A 70 12.72 -18.17 -3.89
C ILE A 70 13.31 -16.85 -3.34
N HIS A 71 14.23 -16.94 -2.38
CA HIS A 71 14.89 -15.76 -1.83
C HIS A 71 15.73 -15.01 -2.88
N GLN A 72 16.42 -15.75 -3.75
CA GLN A 72 17.18 -15.18 -4.86
C GLN A 72 16.27 -14.61 -5.95
N GLN A 73 15.19 -15.31 -6.32
CA GLN A 73 14.23 -14.86 -7.34
C GLN A 73 13.44 -13.63 -6.88
N LEU A 74 13.07 -13.53 -5.61
CA LEU A 74 12.38 -12.36 -5.05
C LEU A 74 13.33 -11.27 -4.56
N ASN A 75 14.66 -11.46 -4.68
CA ASN A 75 15.67 -10.51 -4.23
C ASN A 75 15.48 -10.06 -2.76
N ILE A 76 15.13 -11.00 -1.87
CA ILE A 76 14.89 -10.72 -0.45
C ILE A 76 16.21 -10.85 0.30
N ASN A 77 16.62 -9.77 0.99
CA ASN A 77 17.79 -9.79 1.85
C ASN A 77 17.51 -10.56 3.16
N PRO A 78 18.07 -11.76 3.37
CA PRO A 78 17.84 -12.53 4.60
C PRO A 78 18.43 -11.84 5.83
N GLY A 79 19.48 -11.02 5.62
CA GLY A 79 20.11 -10.19 6.63
C GLY A 79 19.23 -9.07 7.19
N GLU A 80 18.01 -8.89 6.68
CA GLU A 80 17.01 -8.01 7.29
C GLU A 80 15.99 -8.78 8.13
N CYS A 81 15.83 -10.08 7.93
CA CYS A 81 14.76 -10.88 8.52
C CYS A 81 15.04 -11.23 9.99
N LEU A 82 14.00 -11.25 10.84
CA LEU A 82 14.11 -11.73 12.22
C LEU A 82 14.20 -13.25 12.30
N ASP A 83 13.40 -13.94 11.50
CA ASP A 83 13.42 -15.39 11.41
C ASP A 83 14.62 -15.87 10.60
N ALA A 84 15.18 -17.01 11.00
CA ALA A 84 16.22 -17.68 10.24
C ALA A 84 15.70 -18.11 8.85
N PRO A 85 16.53 -18.10 7.79
CA PRO A 85 16.08 -18.41 6.43
C PRO A 85 15.34 -19.75 6.30
N GLU A 86 15.73 -20.75 7.09
CA GLU A 86 15.13 -22.09 7.11
C GLU A 86 13.67 -22.08 7.59
N LYS A 87 13.29 -21.08 8.41
CA LYS A 87 11.89 -20.89 8.84
C LYS A 87 11.02 -20.23 7.77
N LEU A 88 11.62 -19.52 6.82
CA LEU A 88 10.95 -18.86 5.70
C LEU A 88 10.74 -19.83 4.52
N ASN A 89 10.22 -21.02 4.81
CA ASN A 89 10.13 -22.14 3.89
C ASN A 89 8.81 -22.23 3.10
N SER A 90 8.00 -21.16 3.08
CA SER A 90 6.81 -21.06 2.25
C SER A 90 6.60 -19.64 1.76
N LEU A 91 5.91 -19.47 0.63
CA LEU A 91 5.57 -18.16 0.10
C LEU A 91 4.77 -17.33 1.10
N ARG A 92 3.87 -17.95 1.89
CA ARG A 92 3.18 -17.23 2.97
C ARG A 92 4.16 -16.69 4.00
N ARG A 93 5.08 -17.52 4.50
CA ARG A 93 6.02 -17.11 5.54
C ARG A 93 6.98 -16.04 5.04
N ILE A 94 7.39 -16.13 3.79
CA ILE A 94 8.20 -15.10 3.11
C ILE A 94 7.41 -13.78 2.99
N PHE A 95 6.14 -13.85 2.61
CA PHE A 95 5.27 -12.68 2.48
C PHE A 95 5.02 -12.02 3.85
N GLU A 96 4.70 -12.82 4.86
CA GLU A 96 4.38 -12.40 6.23
C GLU A 96 5.62 -12.24 7.12
N ARG A 97 6.82 -12.22 6.52
CA ARG A 97 8.09 -12.17 7.27
C ARG A 97 8.19 -10.91 8.12
N LYS A 98 8.86 -11.04 9.26
CA LYS A 98 9.24 -9.93 10.13
C LYS A 98 10.67 -9.50 9.84
N ILE A 99 10.96 -8.21 9.95
CA ILE A 99 12.29 -7.65 9.69
C ILE A 99 12.81 -6.86 10.89
N ARG A 100 14.13 -6.67 10.96
CA ARG A 100 14.81 -5.76 11.89
C ARG A 100 14.61 -4.30 11.47
N TYR A 101 13.36 -3.87 11.32
CA TYR A 101 13.03 -2.54 10.79
C TYR A 101 13.69 -1.41 11.61
N GLY A 102 13.91 -1.61 12.91
CA GLY A 102 14.64 -0.68 13.79
C GLY A 102 15.99 -0.24 13.22
N VAL A 103 16.72 -1.18 12.61
CA VAL A 103 18.06 -0.99 12.04
C VAL A 103 18.00 -0.80 10.52
N CYS A 104 17.24 -1.65 9.82
CA CYS A 104 17.23 -1.69 8.36
C CYS A 104 16.38 -0.58 7.72
N ARG A 105 15.55 0.11 8.51
CA ARG A 105 14.59 1.13 8.06
C ARG A 105 14.60 2.30 9.04
N PRO A 106 15.72 3.06 9.15
CA PRO A 106 15.81 4.17 10.08
C PRO A 106 14.74 5.21 9.79
N MET A 107 14.22 5.82 10.86
CA MET A 107 13.17 6.84 10.78
C MET A 107 13.79 8.22 11.03
N PRO A 108 13.32 9.30 10.35
CA PRO A 108 13.73 10.65 10.70
C PRO A 108 13.43 10.97 12.17
N ASN A 109 14.32 11.74 12.80
CA ASN A 109 14.15 12.20 14.20
C ASN A 109 13.12 13.34 14.33
N ASP A 110 12.76 13.98 13.21
CA ASP A 110 11.78 15.07 13.20
C ASP A 110 10.39 14.56 13.65
N PRO A 111 9.81 15.10 14.74
CA PRO A 111 8.46 14.74 15.19
C PRO A 111 7.38 15.09 14.15
N CYS A 112 7.58 16.15 13.37
CA CYS A 112 6.66 16.67 12.35
C CYS A 112 6.76 15.94 11.00
N ALA A 113 7.74 15.05 10.83
CA ALA A 113 7.85 14.23 9.62
C ALA A 113 6.69 13.22 9.53
N VAL A 114 6.09 13.11 8.35
CA VAL A 114 5.25 11.97 7.95
C VAL A 114 6.16 10.93 7.30
N VAL A 115 5.97 9.66 7.63
CA VAL A 115 6.80 8.56 7.13
C VAL A 115 6.01 7.57 6.29
N SER A 116 6.69 6.90 5.35
CA SER A 116 6.05 5.89 4.52
C SER A 116 5.49 4.75 5.38
N PRO A 117 4.22 4.34 5.16
CA PRO A 117 3.62 3.25 5.91
C PRO A 117 4.14 1.88 5.47
N ALA A 118 4.79 1.75 4.31
CA ALA A 118 5.21 0.45 3.78
C ALA A 118 6.44 0.54 2.87
N ASP A 119 7.16 -0.58 2.74
CA ASP A 119 8.10 -0.79 1.63
C ASP A 119 7.26 -0.91 0.35
N SER A 120 7.32 0.07 -0.54
CA SER A 120 6.31 0.21 -1.61
C SER A 120 6.77 1.07 -2.78
N ARG A 121 5.94 1.09 -3.83
CA ARG A 121 5.99 2.03 -4.95
C ARG A 121 4.97 3.12 -4.70
N MET A 122 5.43 4.36 -4.61
CA MET A 122 4.63 5.51 -4.19
C MET A 122 4.29 6.40 -5.39
N LEU A 123 3.03 6.82 -5.47
CA LEU A 123 2.53 7.92 -6.30
C LEU A 123 1.88 8.98 -5.42
N LEU A 124 2.01 10.24 -5.83
CA LEU A 124 1.35 11.37 -5.20
C LEU A 124 0.18 11.85 -6.06
N GLY A 125 -0.72 12.59 -5.44
CA GLY A 125 -1.71 13.40 -6.14
C GLY A 125 -2.39 14.37 -5.20
N SER A 126 -3.15 15.28 -5.78
CA SER A 126 -4.00 16.23 -5.04
C SER A 126 -5.43 16.14 -5.55
N PHE A 127 -6.42 16.27 -4.66
CA PHE A 127 -7.81 16.41 -5.09
C PHE A 127 -8.12 17.80 -5.65
N GLN A 128 -7.21 18.77 -5.52
CA GLN A 128 -7.36 20.11 -6.11
C GLN A 128 -6.98 20.16 -7.59
N GLU A 129 -6.02 19.33 -8.00
CA GLU A 129 -5.53 19.34 -9.37
C GLU A 129 -6.43 18.50 -10.28
N GLU A 130 -6.78 19.00 -11.45
CA GLU A 130 -7.45 18.20 -12.49
C GLU A 130 -6.67 16.92 -12.80
N SER A 131 -5.34 17.07 -12.87
CA SER A 131 -4.38 15.99 -13.02
C SER A 131 -4.51 14.91 -11.92
N GLY A 132 -4.62 15.31 -10.65
CA GLY A 132 -4.81 14.40 -9.52
C GLY A 132 -6.22 13.81 -9.46
N MET A 133 -7.24 14.53 -9.95
CA MET A 133 -8.58 13.98 -10.16
C MET A 133 -8.58 12.83 -11.17
N PHE A 134 -7.80 12.89 -12.25
CA PHE A 134 -7.67 11.74 -13.17
C PHE A 134 -7.01 10.53 -12.52
N ILE A 135 -5.97 10.74 -11.70
CA ILE A 135 -5.30 9.68 -10.93
C ILE A 135 -6.33 9.07 -9.98
N LYS A 136 -7.03 9.89 -9.19
CA LYS A 136 -8.16 9.48 -8.35
C LYS A 136 -9.15 8.65 -9.17
N ASP A 137 -9.80 9.18 -10.20
CA ASP A 137 -10.91 8.49 -10.88
C ASP A 137 -10.53 7.13 -11.49
N LYS A 138 -9.25 6.93 -11.83
CA LYS A 138 -8.74 5.65 -12.33
C LYS A 138 -8.26 4.72 -11.22
N PHE A 139 -7.72 5.24 -10.13
CA PHE A 139 -7.22 4.44 -9.01
C PHE A 139 -8.31 4.14 -7.97
N PHE A 140 -9.17 5.10 -7.63
CA PHE A 140 -10.28 4.97 -6.69
C PHE A 140 -11.34 6.08 -6.81
N ASP A 141 -12.61 5.72 -6.66
CA ASP A 141 -13.63 6.73 -6.40
C ASP A 141 -13.49 7.26 -4.96
N TYR A 142 -13.51 8.59 -4.79
CA TYR A 142 -13.28 9.25 -3.49
C TYR A 142 -14.39 8.96 -2.48
N GLU A 143 -15.65 9.06 -2.90
CA GLU A 143 -16.78 8.86 -2.01
C GLU A 143 -16.88 7.41 -1.57
N GLU A 144 -16.71 6.50 -2.52
CA GLU A 144 -16.63 5.09 -2.24
C GLU A 144 -15.45 4.80 -1.33
N MET A 145 -14.25 5.33 -1.58
CA MET A 145 -13.04 5.05 -0.78
C MET A 145 -13.29 5.24 0.72
N PHE A 146 -13.95 6.32 1.12
CA PHE A 146 -14.35 6.56 2.52
C PHE A 146 -15.67 5.87 2.92
N GLY A 147 -16.52 5.54 1.95
CA GLY A 147 -17.89 5.09 2.14
C GLY A 147 -18.86 6.27 2.01
N VAL A 148 -19.82 6.16 1.09
CA VAL A 148 -20.73 7.25 0.67
C VAL A 148 -21.50 7.94 1.82
N ASN A 149 -21.68 7.24 2.94
CA ASN A 149 -22.40 7.76 4.11
C ASN A 149 -21.49 8.50 5.12
N LYS A 150 -20.16 8.52 4.91
CA LYS A 150 -19.18 9.11 5.82
C LYS A 150 -18.97 10.61 5.54
N ARG A 151 -20.07 11.38 5.54
CA ARG A 151 -20.09 12.81 5.19
C ARG A 151 -19.05 13.65 5.92
N THR A 152 -18.81 13.39 7.21
CA THR A 152 -17.80 14.09 8.01
C THR A 152 -16.41 13.96 7.39
N TRP A 153 -16.01 12.75 6.98
CA TRP A 153 -14.68 12.49 6.39
C TRP A 153 -14.59 12.97 4.95
N LEU A 154 -15.67 12.80 4.17
CA LEU A 154 -15.78 13.36 2.82
C LEU A 154 -15.66 14.89 2.79
N SER A 155 -16.07 15.56 3.87
CA SER A 155 -15.90 17.00 4.04
C SER A 155 -14.49 17.34 4.53
N ALA A 156 -13.98 16.61 5.51
CA ALA A 156 -12.69 16.90 6.16
C ALA A 156 -11.48 16.72 5.22
N PHE A 157 -11.55 15.75 4.31
CA PHE A 157 -10.49 15.44 3.35
C PHE A 157 -10.77 15.99 1.95
N ARG A 158 -11.77 16.86 1.81
CA ARG A 158 -12.05 17.53 0.54
C ARG A 158 -10.85 18.38 0.17
N ASP A 159 -10.47 18.35 -1.11
CA ASP A 159 -9.35 19.13 -1.66
C ASP A 159 -8.00 18.83 -0.97
N GLY A 160 -7.91 17.68 -0.29
CA GLY A 160 -6.70 17.20 0.35
C GLY A 160 -5.71 16.57 -0.63
N ASP A 161 -4.50 16.38 -0.14
CA ASP A 161 -3.46 15.64 -0.85
C ASP A 161 -3.49 14.16 -0.50
N PHE A 162 -3.03 13.32 -1.40
CA PHE A 162 -3.00 11.88 -1.19
C PHE A 162 -1.72 11.24 -1.71
N ALA A 163 -1.43 10.07 -1.15
CA ALA A 163 -0.35 9.22 -1.60
C ALA A 163 -0.83 7.77 -1.70
N VAL A 164 -0.51 7.10 -2.81
CA VAL A 164 -0.83 5.71 -3.07
C VAL A 164 0.45 4.89 -2.97
N PHE A 165 0.43 3.86 -2.13
CA PHE A 165 1.56 2.97 -1.85
C PHE A 165 1.21 1.57 -2.31
N ARG A 166 1.79 1.13 -3.42
CA ARG A 166 1.60 -0.21 -3.98
C ARG A 166 2.70 -1.14 -3.49
N LEU A 167 2.32 -2.19 -2.76
CA LEU A 167 3.24 -3.22 -2.31
C LEU A 167 3.32 -4.33 -3.37
N THR A 168 4.54 -4.61 -3.80
CA THR A 168 4.86 -5.69 -4.71
C THR A 168 5.21 -6.97 -3.90
N PRO A 169 4.99 -8.18 -4.45
CA PRO A 169 5.07 -9.44 -3.68
C PRO A 169 6.39 -9.70 -2.95
N GLU A 170 7.49 -9.12 -3.42
CA GLU A 170 8.80 -9.22 -2.78
C GLU A 170 8.98 -8.31 -1.56
N LYS A 171 8.13 -7.30 -1.37
CA LYS A 171 8.26 -6.30 -0.31
C LYS A 171 7.95 -6.86 1.07
N TYR A 172 8.25 -6.06 2.08
CA TYR A 172 7.82 -6.30 3.45
C TYR A 172 6.36 -5.84 3.61
N HIS A 173 5.49 -6.74 4.07
CA HIS A 173 4.02 -6.56 3.99
C HIS A 173 3.32 -6.18 5.29
N TYR A 174 4.08 -5.85 6.33
CA TYR A 174 3.49 -5.10 7.43
C TYR A 174 3.42 -3.63 7.06
N ASN A 175 2.29 -3.01 7.41
CA ASN A 175 2.13 -1.58 7.34
C ASN A 175 2.40 -0.98 8.72
N HIS A 176 3.10 0.14 8.71
CA HIS A 176 3.38 0.94 9.87
C HIS A 176 2.48 2.18 9.88
N THR A 177 2.27 2.74 11.06
CA THR A 177 1.63 4.04 11.24
C THR A 177 2.48 5.15 10.62
N PRO A 178 1.95 5.97 9.70
CA PRO A 178 2.74 7.02 9.03
C PRO A 178 2.95 8.27 9.89
N VAL A 179 2.11 8.44 10.92
CA VAL A 179 2.06 9.61 11.82
C VAL A 179 1.82 9.15 13.25
N ALA A 180 2.12 10.03 14.21
CA ALA A 180 1.70 9.89 15.59
C ALA A 180 0.42 10.70 15.84
N GLY A 181 -0.50 10.17 16.63
CA GLY A 181 -1.76 10.84 16.94
C GLY A 181 -2.81 9.91 17.54
N LYS A 182 -4.03 10.43 17.71
CA LYS A 182 -5.17 9.70 18.27
C LYS A 182 -6.07 9.19 17.15
N ILE A 183 -6.46 7.93 17.18
CA ILE A 183 -7.44 7.39 16.25
C ILE A 183 -8.82 7.90 16.63
N ILE A 184 -9.48 8.62 15.71
CA ILE A 184 -10.81 9.21 15.94
C ILE A 184 -11.94 8.47 15.21
N ASP A 185 -11.62 7.66 14.20
CA ASP A 185 -12.55 6.70 13.61
C ASP A 185 -11.77 5.49 13.05
N PHE A 186 -12.38 4.31 13.15
CA PHE A 186 -11.83 3.07 12.66
C PHE A 186 -12.96 2.17 12.19
N TYR A 187 -12.97 1.83 10.90
CA TYR A 187 -14.05 1.03 10.33
C TYR A 187 -13.60 0.25 9.10
N GLN A 188 -14.35 -0.80 8.78
CA GLN A 188 -14.12 -1.62 7.60
C GLN A 188 -15.23 -1.39 6.59
N ILE A 189 -14.87 -1.33 5.30
CA ILE A 189 -15.83 -1.32 4.21
C ILE A 189 -15.72 -2.66 3.46
N PRO A 190 -16.83 -3.43 3.33
CA PRO A 190 -16.82 -4.65 2.56
C PRO A 190 -16.60 -4.36 1.08
N GLY A 191 -16.05 -5.33 0.35
CA GLY A 191 -15.82 -5.19 -1.09
C GLY A 191 -15.36 -6.48 -1.73
N VAL A 192 -15.06 -6.37 -3.02
CA VAL A 192 -14.53 -7.45 -3.85
C VAL A 192 -13.01 -7.55 -3.62
N TYR A 193 -12.35 -8.46 -4.32
CA TYR A 193 -10.90 -8.69 -4.23
C TYR A 193 -10.38 -8.63 -5.65
N HIS A 194 -10.11 -7.45 -6.19
CA HIS A 194 -9.44 -7.24 -7.47
C HIS A 194 -7.94 -7.04 -7.26
N ALA A 195 -7.09 -7.48 -8.19
CA ALA A 195 -5.65 -7.21 -8.17
C ALA A 195 -5.34 -5.71 -8.30
N CYS A 196 -4.24 -5.32 -7.65
CA CYS A 196 -3.72 -3.96 -7.67
C CYS A 196 -2.44 -3.81 -8.52
N ASN A 197 -2.08 -4.82 -9.33
CA ASN A 197 -0.92 -4.68 -10.21
C ASN A 197 -1.23 -3.70 -11.36
N PRO A 198 -0.22 -2.95 -11.87
CA PRO A 198 -0.42 -1.92 -12.89
C PRO A 198 -1.21 -2.38 -14.12
N HIS A 199 -0.94 -3.60 -14.60
CA HIS A 199 -1.68 -4.18 -15.72
C HIS A 199 -3.18 -4.35 -15.41
N ALA A 200 -3.56 -4.86 -14.23
CA ALA A 200 -4.97 -5.00 -13.87
C ALA A 200 -5.65 -3.65 -13.68
N VAL A 201 -4.99 -2.68 -13.03
CA VAL A 201 -5.54 -1.33 -12.81
C VAL A 201 -5.92 -0.69 -14.14
N ILE A 202 -5.03 -0.75 -15.14
CA ILE A 202 -5.26 -0.12 -16.43
C ILE A 202 -6.23 -0.93 -17.29
N SER A 203 -6.13 -2.26 -17.27
CA SER A 203 -6.98 -3.11 -18.12
C SER A 203 -8.42 -3.19 -17.63
N VAL A 204 -8.67 -3.16 -16.32
CA VAL A 204 -9.97 -3.54 -15.75
C VAL A 204 -10.83 -2.34 -15.36
N VAL A 205 -10.25 -1.15 -15.21
CA VAL A 205 -11.00 0.08 -14.84
C VAL A 205 -11.84 -0.15 -13.57
N THR A 206 -11.51 -1.13 -12.73
CA THR A 206 -12.18 -1.31 -11.43
C THR A 206 -11.32 -0.62 -10.37
N PRO A 207 -11.80 0.48 -9.78
CA PRO A 207 -11.00 1.24 -8.83
C PRO A 207 -10.78 0.46 -7.52
N TYR A 208 -9.69 0.75 -6.82
CA TYR A 208 -9.37 0.23 -5.48
C TYR A 208 -10.51 0.41 -4.47
N SER A 209 -11.36 1.43 -4.67
CA SER A 209 -12.56 1.70 -3.84
C SER A 209 -13.60 0.57 -3.86
N LYS A 210 -13.55 -0.35 -4.84
CA LYS A 210 -14.43 -1.53 -4.89
C LYS A 210 -13.94 -2.69 -4.02
N ASN A 211 -12.67 -2.66 -3.60
CA ASN A 211 -12.09 -3.73 -2.81
C ASN A 211 -12.44 -3.61 -1.33
N LYS A 212 -12.42 -4.75 -0.61
CA LYS A 212 -12.47 -4.73 0.86
C LYS A 212 -11.34 -3.84 1.38
N ARG A 213 -11.64 -2.98 2.36
CA ARG A 213 -10.65 -2.07 2.93
C ARG A 213 -10.92 -1.75 4.39
N VAL A 214 -9.87 -1.35 5.10
CA VAL A 214 -9.92 -0.84 6.47
C VAL A 214 -9.52 0.63 6.44
N VAL A 215 -10.33 1.48 7.05
CA VAL A 215 -10.11 2.93 7.16
C VAL A 215 -9.76 3.26 8.60
N THR A 216 -8.64 3.94 8.80
CA THR A 216 -8.20 4.48 10.09
C THR A 216 -8.03 5.99 9.95
N ILE A 217 -8.80 6.77 10.71
CA ILE A 217 -8.70 8.23 10.75
C ILE A 217 -7.92 8.63 12.01
N VAL A 218 -6.80 9.33 11.82
CA VAL A 218 -5.91 9.78 12.89
C VAL A 218 -5.96 11.29 12.99
N ASP A 219 -6.29 11.80 14.18
CA ASP A 219 -6.07 13.19 14.54
C ASP A 219 -4.65 13.34 15.09
N THR A 220 -3.83 14.12 14.39
CA THR A 220 -2.44 14.37 14.75
C THR A 220 -2.22 15.72 15.43
N ASP A 221 -3.27 16.52 15.62
CA ASP A 221 -3.22 17.82 16.30
C ASP A 221 -3.37 17.70 17.83
N VAL A 222 -2.99 16.56 18.37
CA VAL A 222 -2.96 16.24 19.81
C VAL A 222 -1.56 16.39 20.40
N GLU A 223 -1.42 16.34 21.72
CA GLU A 223 -0.11 16.28 22.38
C GLU A 223 0.67 15.05 21.89
N GLY A 224 1.95 15.22 21.56
CA GLY A 224 2.80 14.17 20.99
C GLY A 224 2.46 13.76 19.55
N GLY A 225 1.46 14.38 18.92
CA GLY A 225 1.07 14.12 17.53
C GLY A 225 1.97 14.79 16.49
N THR A 226 1.93 14.30 15.25
CA THR A 226 2.78 14.77 14.12
C THR A 226 2.39 16.15 13.57
N LYS A 227 1.27 16.73 14.01
CA LYS A 227 0.78 18.06 13.57
C LYS A 227 0.44 18.19 12.08
N ALA A 228 0.16 17.06 11.43
CA ALA A 228 -0.31 16.98 10.04
C ALA A 228 -1.86 17.08 9.92
N GLY A 229 -2.55 17.60 10.93
CA GLY A 229 -4.02 17.65 10.96
C GLY A 229 -4.66 16.26 11.01
N LEU A 230 -5.76 16.11 10.29
CA LEU A 230 -6.39 14.79 10.07
C LEU A 230 -5.66 14.01 8.98
N VAL A 231 -5.42 12.73 9.24
CA VAL A 231 -4.81 11.79 8.29
C VAL A 231 -5.65 10.52 8.21
N ALA A 232 -6.11 10.17 7.01
CA ALA A 232 -6.73 8.88 6.75
C ALA A 232 -5.69 7.90 6.22
N MET A 233 -5.55 6.75 6.89
CA MET A 233 -4.82 5.60 6.37
C MET A 233 -5.81 4.53 5.96
N ILE A 234 -5.80 4.18 4.67
CA ILE A 234 -6.74 3.23 4.09
C ILE A 234 -5.98 2.05 3.53
N GLU A 235 -6.17 0.89 4.14
CA GLU A 235 -5.55 -0.36 3.74
C GLU A 235 -6.51 -1.09 2.80
N VAL A 236 -6.12 -1.26 1.54
CA VAL A 236 -6.93 -1.88 0.50
C VAL A 236 -6.44 -3.29 0.20
N VAL A 237 -7.34 -4.25 0.33
CA VAL A 237 -7.09 -5.65 0.03
C VAL A 237 -7.06 -5.87 -1.49
N ALA A 238 -6.24 -6.80 -1.99
CA ALA A 238 -6.37 -7.30 -3.37
C ALA A 238 -6.69 -8.80 -3.44
N LEU A 239 -6.70 -9.35 -4.66
CA LEU A 239 -6.88 -10.78 -4.96
C LEU A 239 -6.03 -11.72 -4.07
N MET A 240 -6.47 -12.98 -3.99
CA MET A 240 -5.93 -14.11 -3.18
C MET A 240 -6.53 -14.20 -1.76
N ILE A 241 -5.72 -14.50 -0.73
CA ILE A 241 -6.22 -14.65 0.65
C ILE A 241 -6.89 -13.36 1.10
N GLY A 242 -6.30 -12.23 0.71
CA GLY A 242 -6.92 -10.93 0.76
C GLY A 242 -7.45 -10.61 2.15
N ASP A 243 -6.56 -10.38 3.11
CA ASP A 243 -6.98 -10.00 4.45
C ASP A 243 -5.98 -9.05 5.10
N ILE A 244 -6.45 -8.28 6.07
CA ILE A 244 -5.65 -7.31 6.80
C ILE A 244 -5.75 -7.69 8.27
N ALA A 245 -4.68 -8.30 8.78
CA ALA A 245 -4.58 -8.58 10.20
C ALA A 245 -4.17 -7.29 10.91
N GLN A 246 -5.07 -6.71 11.72
CA GLN A 246 -4.71 -5.61 12.62
C GLN A 246 -3.84 -6.18 13.76
N CYS A 247 -2.63 -5.67 13.91
CA CYS A 247 -1.62 -6.22 14.80
C CYS A 247 -0.66 -5.13 15.30
N TYR A 248 -1.24 -4.04 15.82
CA TYR A 248 -0.46 -2.91 16.29
C TYR A 248 0.47 -3.32 17.42
N SER A 249 1.75 -2.93 17.35
CA SER A 249 2.72 -3.21 18.40
C SER A 249 3.68 -2.03 18.54
N GLU A 250 3.81 -1.50 19.75
CA GLU A 250 4.77 -0.42 20.04
C GLU A 250 6.21 -0.93 20.11
N LYS A 251 6.38 -2.21 20.45
CA LYS A 251 7.67 -2.83 20.64
C LYS A 251 7.84 -3.95 19.63
N GLN A 252 8.31 -3.59 18.45
CA GLN A 252 8.55 -4.52 17.35
C GLN A 252 7.29 -5.28 16.97
N TYR A 253 7.26 -6.59 17.22
CA TYR A 253 6.15 -7.48 16.90
C TYR A 253 5.65 -8.19 18.16
N GLU A 254 6.02 -7.69 19.34
CA GLU A 254 5.66 -8.26 20.63
C GLU A 254 4.23 -7.85 20.99
N SER A 255 3.46 -8.81 21.52
CA SER A 255 2.11 -8.59 22.07
C SER A 255 1.21 -7.68 21.20
N PRO A 256 0.96 -8.04 19.93
CA PRO A 256 0.17 -7.21 19.04
C PRO A 256 -1.27 -7.06 19.55
N VAL A 257 -1.82 -5.86 19.41
CA VAL A 257 -3.19 -5.52 19.78
C VAL A 257 -4.01 -5.08 18.56
N SER A 258 -5.33 -5.24 18.67
CA SER A 258 -6.25 -4.72 17.66
C SER A 258 -6.28 -3.19 17.71
N VAL A 259 -6.30 -2.57 16.54
CA VAL A 259 -6.45 -1.12 16.38
C VAL A 259 -7.90 -0.72 16.63
N GLY A 260 -8.14 0.42 17.27
CA GLY A 260 -9.48 0.95 17.51
C GLY A 260 -9.52 2.43 17.87
N THR A 261 -10.73 3.00 17.83
CA THR A 261 -10.99 4.41 18.16
C THR A 261 -10.58 4.73 19.60
N GLY A 262 -9.99 5.90 19.81
CA GLY A 262 -9.52 6.40 21.10
C GLY A 262 -8.05 6.07 21.39
N MET A 263 -7.47 5.11 20.68
CA MET A 263 -6.08 4.69 20.84
C MET A 263 -5.12 5.78 20.34
N PHE A 264 -4.06 6.05 21.11
CA PHE A 264 -2.92 6.81 20.62
C PHE A 264 -1.96 5.88 19.90
N VAL A 265 -1.55 6.24 18.69
CA VAL A 265 -0.58 5.48 17.90
C VAL A 265 0.71 6.25 17.75
N LYS A 266 1.84 5.54 17.90
CA LYS A 266 3.18 6.10 17.65
C LYS A 266 3.49 6.08 16.16
N LYS A 267 4.31 7.01 15.67
CA LYS A 267 4.80 7.02 14.29
C LYS A 267 5.80 5.88 14.03
N GLY A 268 5.67 5.23 12.88
CA GLY A 268 6.66 4.28 12.37
C GLY A 268 6.68 2.92 13.06
N VAL A 269 5.62 2.53 13.77
CA VAL A 269 5.50 1.21 14.42
C VAL A 269 4.52 0.32 13.64
N PRO A 270 4.66 -1.02 13.69
CA PRO A 270 3.73 -1.92 13.02
C PRO A 270 2.28 -1.67 13.46
N LYS A 271 1.38 -1.61 12.48
CA LYS A 271 -0.07 -1.43 12.64
C LYS A 271 -0.84 -2.66 12.19
N SER A 272 -0.48 -3.19 11.03
CA SER A 272 -1.20 -4.27 10.39
C SER A 272 -0.29 -5.09 9.49
N LEU A 273 -0.78 -6.27 9.09
CA LEU A 273 -0.14 -7.17 8.15
C LEU A 273 -1.13 -7.50 7.03
N PHE A 274 -0.72 -7.24 5.78
CA PHE A 274 -1.41 -7.82 4.64
C PHE A 274 -1.15 -9.32 4.59
N ARG A 275 -2.22 -10.10 4.42
CA ARG A 275 -2.12 -11.51 4.07
C ARG A 275 -1.87 -11.66 2.57
N PRO A 276 -1.26 -12.77 2.13
CA PRO A 276 -0.80 -12.91 0.75
C PRO A 276 -1.86 -12.61 -0.31
N GLY A 277 -1.41 -11.84 -1.31
CA GLY A 277 -2.24 -11.08 -2.23
C GLY A 277 -1.58 -9.71 -2.40
N SER A 278 -1.61 -9.12 -3.61
CA SER A 278 -1.09 -7.75 -3.76
C SER A 278 -1.86 -6.81 -2.81
N SER A 279 -1.26 -5.70 -2.40
CA SER A 279 -1.88 -4.84 -1.39
C SER A 279 -1.46 -3.39 -1.55
N THR A 280 -2.38 -2.49 -1.23
CA THR A 280 -2.21 -1.05 -1.44
C THR A 280 -2.57 -0.31 -0.15
N VAL A 281 -1.76 0.66 0.24
CA VAL A 281 -2.14 1.66 1.24
C VAL A 281 -2.41 2.98 0.53
N VAL A 282 -3.47 3.68 0.91
CA VAL A 282 -3.72 5.06 0.51
C VAL A 282 -3.67 5.93 1.76
N LEU A 283 -2.83 6.96 1.72
CA LEU A 283 -2.87 8.04 2.70
C LEU A 283 -3.59 9.22 2.09
N ILE A 284 -4.51 9.81 2.85
CA ILE A 284 -5.21 11.04 2.48
C ILE A 284 -5.03 12.03 3.63
N PHE A 285 -4.56 13.22 3.28
CA PHE A 285 -4.25 14.27 4.23
C PHE A 285 -5.32 15.35 4.17
N GLN A 286 -5.60 15.98 5.30
CA GLN A 286 -6.40 17.20 5.33
C GLN A 286 -5.70 18.27 4.48
N LYS A 287 -6.50 19.07 3.78
CA LYS A 287 -6.03 20.16 2.92
C LYS A 287 -5.04 21.08 3.63
N ASP A 288 -3.97 21.44 2.92
CA ASP A 288 -2.93 22.39 3.32
C ASP A 288 -2.20 22.00 4.63
N ARG A 289 -2.17 20.70 4.98
CA ARG A 289 -1.52 20.20 6.22
C ARG A 289 -0.19 19.50 6.01
N VAL A 290 0.20 19.16 4.78
CA VAL A 290 1.46 18.48 4.49
C VAL A 290 2.14 19.07 3.26
N HIS A 291 3.46 18.99 3.23
CA HIS A 291 4.28 19.23 2.04
C HIS A 291 5.06 17.96 1.73
N PHE A 292 4.76 17.31 0.60
CA PHE A 292 5.48 16.12 0.18
C PHE A 292 6.94 16.42 -0.10
N ALA A 293 7.81 15.41 0.06
CA ALA A 293 9.22 15.55 -0.24
C ALA A 293 9.44 15.90 -1.72
N ASP A 294 10.17 17.00 -1.97
CA ASP A 294 10.37 17.57 -3.31
C ASP A 294 10.95 16.55 -4.30
N ASP A 295 11.81 15.64 -3.81
CA ASP A 295 12.42 14.61 -4.65
C ASP A 295 11.40 13.58 -5.16
N ILE A 296 10.42 13.20 -4.34
CA ILE A 296 9.34 12.29 -4.76
C ILE A 296 8.44 12.99 -5.78
N ALA A 297 8.10 14.26 -5.54
CA ALA A 297 7.30 15.06 -6.46
C ALA A 297 7.99 15.22 -7.82
N ALA A 298 9.30 15.53 -7.83
CA ALA A 298 10.09 15.63 -9.05
C ALA A 298 10.15 14.31 -9.82
N ASN A 299 10.30 13.17 -9.12
CA ASN A 299 10.41 11.86 -9.75
C ASN A 299 9.14 11.46 -10.53
N MET A 300 7.95 11.96 -10.18
CA MET A 300 6.72 11.66 -10.93
C MET A 300 6.79 12.09 -12.40
N PHE A 301 7.59 13.11 -12.69
CA PHE A 301 7.76 13.72 -14.00
C PHE A 301 9.14 13.45 -14.60
N TYR A 302 9.81 12.38 -14.16
CA TYR A 302 11.14 12.04 -14.67
C TYR A 302 11.09 11.88 -16.20
N PRO A 303 11.84 12.70 -16.97
CA PRO A 303 11.76 12.71 -18.42
C PRO A 303 12.23 11.38 -19.01
N ASP A 304 11.65 11.01 -20.15
CA ASP A 304 12.05 9.83 -20.95
C ASP A 304 11.91 8.47 -20.23
N VAL A 305 11.18 8.43 -19.11
CA VAL A 305 10.81 7.20 -18.43
C VAL A 305 9.36 6.87 -18.74
N GLU A 306 9.11 5.69 -19.29
CA GLU A 306 7.74 5.19 -19.47
C GLU A 306 7.37 4.20 -18.37
N SER A 307 6.22 4.44 -17.73
CA SER A 307 5.55 3.42 -16.92
C SER A 307 4.26 2.99 -17.61
N ILE A 308 3.76 1.81 -17.25
CA ILE A 308 2.40 1.37 -17.65
C ILE A 308 1.37 2.44 -17.30
N PHE A 309 1.51 3.10 -16.14
CA PHE A 309 0.68 4.23 -15.75
C PHE A 309 0.84 5.41 -16.71
N SER A 310 2.06 5.78 -17.07
CA SER A 310 2.28 6.92 -17.95
C SER A 310 1.49 6.81 -19.26
N ARG A 311 1.45 5.61 -19.83
CA ARG A 311 0.66 5.31 -21.03
C ARG A 311 -0.85 5.27 -20.78
N GLY A 312 -1.31 4.59 -19.73
CA GLY A 312 -2.75 4.48 -19.47
C GLY A 312 -3.41 5.79 -19.01
N PHE A 313 -2.61 6.73 -18.50
CA PHE A 313 -3.07 8.06 -18.10
C PHE A 313 -2.74 9.15 -19.12
N GLY A 314 -1.91 8.87 -20.14
CA GLY A 314 -1.53 9.83 -21.18
C GLY A 314 -0.60 10.95 -20.72
N LYS A 315 0.12 10.78 -19.61
CA LYS A 315 1.04 11.77 -19.02
C LYS A 315 2.11 11.07 -18.19
N PRO A 316 3.30 11.68 -17.95
CA PRO A 316 4.31 11.10 -17.06
C PRO A 316 3.72 10.83 -15.67
N LEU A 317 3.77 9.56 -15.25
CA LEU A 317 3.33 9.13 -13.92
C LEU A 317 4.23 8.00 -13.44
N ILE A 318 5.35 8.38 -12.84
CA ILE A 318 6.40 7.45 -12.44
C ILE A 318 6.36 7.24 -10.93
N GLU A 319 6.33 5.99 -10.52
CA GLU A 319 6.40 5.61 -9.12
C GLU A 319 7.81 5.82 -8.56
N THR A 320 7.87 6.25 -7.30
CA THR A 320 9.11 6.30 -6.52
C THR A 320 9.12 5.15 -5.51
N GLU A 321 10.21 4.39 -5.45
CA GLU A 321 10.45 3.41 -4.39
C GLU A 321 10.62 4.11 -3.05
N VAL A 322 9.83 3.72 -2.07
CA VAL A 322 10.00 4.17 -0.70
C VAL A 322 10.08 2.98 0.25
N LYS A 323 10.92 3.14 1.26
CA LYS A 323 11.07 2.18 2.36
C LYS A 323 10.10 2.56 3.49
N VAL A 324 9.53 1.59 4.18
CA VAL A 324 8.74 1.83 5.40
C VAL A 324 9.56 2.69 6.36
N ARG A 325 8.91 3.60 7.09
CA ARG A 325 9.54 4.58 8.00
C ARG A 325 10.41 5.67 7.34
N SER A 326 10.68 5.62 6.03
CA SER A 326 11.39 6.71 5.36
C SER A 326 10.54 7.98 5.30
N PHE A 327 11.19 9.14 5.35
CA PHE A 327 10.55 10.45 5.26
C PHE A 327 9.79 10.61 3.94
N ILE A 328 8.52 11.03 3.95
CA ILE A 328 7.75 11.27 2.71
C ILE A 328 7.13 12.65 2.62
N ALA A 329 6.88 13.31 3.74
CA ALA A 329 6.33 14.66 3.81
C ALA A 329 6.65 15.30 5.16
N SER A 330 6.62 16.63 5.21
CA SER A 330 6.63 17.40 6.45
C SER A 330 5.24 17.93 6.75
N SER A 331 4.86 18.00 8.03
CA SER A 331 3.64 18.71 8.40
C SER A 331 3.79 20.21 8.21
N LEU A 332 2.73 20.83 7.72
CA LEU A 332 2.60 22.28 7.66
C LEU A 332 1.91 22.71 8.95
N VAL A 333 2.69 23.25 9.88
CA VAL A 333 2.15 23.88 11.08
C VAL A 333 1.49 25.17 10.63
N ILE A 334 0.16 25.18 10.58
CA ILE A 334 -0.59 26.42 10.41
C ILE A 334 -0.39 27.22 11.70
N LEU A 335 0.54 28.17 11.66
CA LEU A 335 0.59 29.24 12.64
C LEU A 335 -0.71 30.03 12.47
N ASN A 336 -1.70 29.74 13.31
CA ASN A 336 -2.91 30.56 13.38
C ASN A 336 -2.45 32.02 13.60
N LYS A 337 -2.69 32.87 12.61
CA LYS A 337 -2.58 34.32 12.76
C LYS A 337 -3.74 34.85 13.58
#